data_AF-A0A9D1DAQ0-F1
#
_entry.id   AF-A0A9D1DAQ0-F1
#
_cell.length_a   1.000
_cell.length_b   1.000
_cell.length_c   1.000
_cell.angle_alpha   90.00
_cell.angle_beta   90.00
_cell.angle_gamma   90.00
#
_symmetry.space_group_name_H-M   'P 1'
#
loop_
_entity.id
_entity.type
_entity.pdbx_description
1 polymer ?
#
loop_
_entity_poly.entity_id
_entity_poly.type
_entity_poly.pdbx_seq_one_letter_code
_entity_poly.pdbx_strand_id
1 'polypeptide(L)'
;MEKLILKDGTELEIRDGASVNAIELEVADYSSLETLAFKLTKENLSEIKFQSGDQITGEYSGMVLQEPHFQVTQKPGHLSVMIGIREMTAEEQQQGDVTMAISYLSDEQALTVKGLYREYDPNGKSYKTGDRAVQKNILYRCLQDHVSQPDWAPGLAPSLWVALESGEHAGTLEDPIPVPDTVTTSGMEYEYGKYYSEGNQVYICKRGGVPDPESMYGQKETLYFPPSQLIGQYFELAE
;
A
#
# COMPACT_ATOMS: atom_id res chain seq x y z
N MET A 1 19.50 34.49 -13.49
CA MET A 1 19.13 33.59 -12.38
C MET A 1 17.76 33.05 -12.69
N GLU A 2 17.77 31.89 -13.30
CA GLU A 2 16.61 31.05 -13.50
C GLU A 2 16.28 30.29 -12.21
N LYS A 3 15.02 29.92 -12.05
CA LYS A 3 14.52 29.12 -10.94
C LYS A 3 13.68 27.97 -11.44
N LEU A 4 13.79 26.84 -10.76
CA LEU A 4 12.83 25.75 -10.79
C LEU A 4 11.93 25.85 -9.56
N ILE A 5 10.65 26.08 -9.77
CA ILE A 5 9.64 26.12 -8.72
C ILE A 5 8.96 24.76 -8.65
N LEU A 6 8.96 24.15 -7.48
CA LEU A 6 8.26 22.89 -7.21
C LEU A 6 6.80 23.14 -6.82
N LYS A 7 5.98 22.08 -6.82
CA LYS A 7 4.55 22.17 -6.46
C LYS A 7 4.30 22.76 -5.07
N ASP A 8 5.17 22.49 -4.09
CA ASP A 8 5.08 23.04 -2.73
C ASP A 8 5.49 24.52 -2.63
N GLY A 9 5.83 25.15 -3.77
CA GLY A 9 6.33 26.52 -3.85
C GLY A 9 7.82 26.65 -3.54
N THR A 10 8.54 25.56 -3.29
CA THR A 10 10.00 25.61 -3.12
C THR A 10 10.64 26.13 -4.40
N GLU A 11 11.44 27.18 -4.27
CA GLU A 11 12.22 27.76 -5.37
C GLU A 11 13.65 27.24 -5.30
N LEU A 12 14.11 26.61 -6.38
CA LEU A 12 15.48 26.14 -6.54
C LEU A 12 16.20 27.02 -7.55
N GLU A 13 17.32 27.62 -7.16
CA GLU A 13 18.16 28.35 -8.10
C GLU A 13 18.82 27.36 -9.07
N ILE A 14 18.71 27.64 -10.37
CA ILE A 14 19.26 26.80 -11.43
C ILE A 14 20.13 27.64 -12.35
N ARG A 15 21.10 27.00 -13.00
CA ARG A 15 21.95 27.65 -13.99
C ARG A 15 21.12 28.13 -15.18
N ASP A 16 21.39 29.35 -15.65
CA ASP A 16 20.71 29.94 -16.80
C ASP A 16 20.83 29.04 -18.05
N GLY A 17 19.73 28.89 -18.79
CA GLY A 17 19.65 28.01 -19.97
C GLY A 17 19.43 26.53 -19.62
N ALA A 18 19.00 26.23 -18.39
CA ALA A 18 18.65 24.87 -17.99
C ALA A 18 17.52 24.32 -18.86
N SER A 19 17.59 23.03 -19.15
CA SER A 19 16.52 22.30 -19.81
C SER A 19 15.96 21.25 -18.85
N VAL A 20 14.72 20.81 -19.07
CA VAL A 20 14.06 19.85 -18.18
C VAL A 20 14.89 18.57 -17.96
N ASN A 21 15.60 18.10 -18.98
CA ASN A 21 16.46 16.89 -18.91
C ASN A 21 17.88 17.16 -18.37
N ALA A 22 18.27 18.42 -18.20
CA ALA A 22 19.59 18.83 -17.75
C ALA A 22 19.50 20.15 -16.99
N ILE A 23 19.28 20.05 -15.69
CA ILE A 23 19.17 21.17 -14.75
C ILE A 23 20.39 21.12 -13.84
N GLU A 24 21.18 22.18 -13.84
CA GLU A 24 22.37 22.31 -12.98
C GLU A 24 22.06 23.23 -11.80
N LEU A 25 22.34 22.75 -10.59
CA LEU A 25 22.22 23.46 -9.32
C LEU A 25 23.58 23.51 -8.61
N GLU A 26 23.79 24.51 -7.77
CA GLU A 26 24.94 24.57 -6.88
C GLU A 26 24.48 24.42 -5.42
N VAL A 27 25.12 23.52 -4.68
CA VAL A 27 24.88 23.33 -3.25
C VAL A 27 26.20 23.38 -2.49
N ALA A 28 26.20 23.87 -1.25
CA ALA A 28 27.45 24.09 -0.50
C ALA A 28 28.19 22.77 -0.20
N ASP A 29 27.45 21.73 0.15
CA ASP A 29 27.98 20.46 0.64
C ASP A 29 26.96 19.31 0.50
N TYR A 30 27.34 18.12 0.97
CA TYR A 30 26.50 16.93 0.93
C TYR A 30 25.26 17.02 1.84
N SER A 31 25.30 17.78 2.92
CA SER A 31 24.13 18.04 3.78
C SER A 31 23.08 18.88 3.04
N SER A 32 23.55 19.84 2.26
CA SER A 32 22.71 20.67 1.39
C SER A 32 22.13 19.83 0.24
N LEU A 33 22.91 18.88 -0.31
CA LEU A 33 22.43 17.91 -1.29
C LEU A 33 21.33 16.99 -0.72
N GLU A 34 21.49 16.51 0.51
CA GLU A 34 20.45 15.71 1.19
C GLU A 34 19.14 16.52 1.34
N THR A 35 19.26 17.79 1.74
CA THR A 35 18.10 18.70 1.84
C THR A 35 17.42 18.90 0.49
N LEU A 36 18.20 19.08 -0.59
CA LEU A 36 17.68 19.14 -1.96
C LEU A 36 16.98 17.84 -2.34
N ALA A 37 17.56 16.68 -2.03
CA ALA A 37 16.98 15.38 -2.35
C ALA A 37 15.62 15.17 -1.67
N PHE A 38 15.44 15.62 -0.42
CA PHE A 38 14.14 15.59 0.25
C PHE A 38 13.07 16.47 -0.40
N LYS A 39 13.47 17.47 -1.20
CA LYS A 39 12.53 18.33 -1.93
C LYS A 39 12.12 17.77 -3.29
N LEU A 40 12.96 16.97 -3.92
CA LEU A 40 12.71 16.41 -5.26
C LEU A 40 11.89 15.11 -5.21
N THR A 41 10.76 15.14 -4.48
CA THR A 41 9.83 14.01 -4.38
C THR A 41 8.92 13.92 -5.59
N LYS A 42 8.34 12.73 -5.85
CA LYS A 42 7.32 12.55 -6.90
C LYS A 42 6.15 13.52 -6.74
N GLU A 43 5.76 13.84 -5.51
CA GLU A 43 4.68 14.80 -5.23
C GLU A 43 5.10 16.23 -5.63
N ASN A 44 6.28 16.68 -5.19
CA ASN A 44 6.77 18.01 -5.48
C ASN A 44 7.09 18.24 -6.96
N LEU A 45 7.46 17.17 -7.67
CA LEU A 45 7.72 17.19 -9.11
C LEU A 45 6.45 17.01 -9.95
N SER A 46 5.32 16.62 -9.35
CA SER A 46 4.07 16.44 -10.10
C SER A 46 3.56 17.73 -10.76
N GLU A 47 4.03 18.89 -10.31
CA GLU A 47 3.90 20.17 -10.99
C GLU A 47 5.18 20.97 -10.78
N ILE A 48 5.78 21.48 -11.87
CA ILE A 48 6.97 22.32 -11.80
C ILE A 48 6.85 23.51 -12.75
N LYS A 49 7.54 24.60 -12.39
CA LYS A 49 7.60 25.80 -13.22
C LYS A 49 9.04 26.27 -13.37
N PHE A 50 9.41 26.66 -14.58
CA PHE A 50 10.65 27.38 -14.82
C PHE A 50 10.34 28.87 -14.82
N GLN A 51 11.19 29.64 -14.16
CA GLN A 51 11.05 31.09 -14.05
C GLN A 51 12.38 31.76 -14.40
N SER A 52 12.31 32.85 -15.16
CA SER A 52 13.44 33.73 -15.43
C SER A 52 13.05 35.17 -15.11
N GLY A 53 13.71 35.79 -14.12
CA GLY A 53 13.24 37.06 -13.54
C GLY A 53 11.84 36.90 -12.93
N ASP A 54 10.88 37.73 -13.31
CA ASP A 54 9.48 37.66 -12.86
C ASP A 54 8.58 36.85 -13.81
N GLN A 55 9.13 36.27 -14.87
CA GLN A 55 8.37 35.57 -15.91
C GLN A 55 8.47 34.05 -15.78
N ILE A 56 7.32 33.38 -15.76
CA ILE A 56 7.25 31.93 -15.95
C ILE A 56 7.54 31.59 -17.42
N THR A 57 8.57 30.79 -17.65
CA THR A 57 9.08 30.41 -18.98
C THR A 57 8.66 29.01 -19.39
N GLY A 58 8.20 28.19 -18.45
CA GLY A 58 7.62 26.88 -18.73
C GLY A 58 6.85 26.33 -17.53
N GLU A 59 5.78 25.60 -17.80
CA GLU A 59 5.00 24.88 -16.79
C GLU A 59 4.86 23.43 -17.24
N TYR A 60 5.10 22.49 -16.33
CA TYR A 60 5.05 21.06 -16.61
C TYR A 60 4.31 20.33 -15.50
N SER A 61 3.63 19.25 -15.85
CA SER A 61 2.88 18.42 -14.92
C SER A 61 3.21 16.95 -15.12
N GLY A 62 3.01 16.16 -14.07
CA GLY A 62 3.28 14.72 -14.13
C GLY A 62 4.78 14.40 -14.25
N MET A 63 5.65 15.23 -13.68
CA MET A 63 7.09 15.05 -13.83
C MET A 63 7.69 14.15 -12.73
N VAL A 64 8.81 13.50 -13.05
CA VAL A 64 9.60 12.65 -12.15
C VAL A 64 11.09 12.85 -12.41
N LEU A 65 11.94 12.59 -11.41
CA LEU A 65 13.38 12.54 -11.60
C LEU A 65 13.75 11.41 -12.58
N GLN A 66 14.74 11.69 -13.41
CA GLN A 66 15.38 10.71 -14.28
C GLN A 66 16.49 9.98 -13.52
N GLU A 67 16.70 8.70 -13.80
CA GLU A 67 17.86 7.95 -13.31
C GLU A 67 19.10 8.18 -14.20
N PRO A 68 20.31 8.39 -13.63
CA PRO A 68 20.58 8.54 -12.21
C PRO A 68 19.98 9.85 -11.66
N HIS A 69 19.35 9.79 -10.48
CA HIS A 69 18.70 10.97 -9.86
C HIS A 69 19.62 12.20 -9.76
N PHE A 70 20.90 11.98 -9.48
CA PHE A 70 21.90 13.03 -9.34
C PHE A 70 23.20 12.64 -10.06
N GLN A 71 23.80 13.60 -10.76
CA GLN A 71 25.21 13.57 -11.13
C GLN A 71 25.91 14.70 -10.38
N VAL A 72 26.77 14.33 -9.43
CA VAL A 72 27.42 15.28 -8.52
C VAL A 72 28.88 15.47 -8.94
N THR A 73 29.28 16.73 -9.11
CA THR A 73 30.67 17.13 -9.36
C THR A 73 31.18 18.02 -8.23
N GLN A 74 32.19 17.56 -7.50
CA GLN A 74 32.87 18.38 -6.49
C GLN A 74 33.62 19.54 -7.18
N LYS A 75 33.36 20.76 -6.74
CA LYS A 75 34.09 21.97 -7.13
C LYS A 75 34.79 22.57 -5.90
N PRO A 76 35.78 23.47 -6.07
CA PRO A 76 36.34 24.20 -4.94
C PRO A 76 35.25 24.98 -4.20
N GLY A 77 34.95 24.56 -2.97
CA GLY A 77 34.02 25.25 -2.07
C GLY A 77 32.52 24.95 -2.24
N HIS A 78 32.12 24.12 -3.21
CA HIS A 78 30.71 23.73 -3.42
C HIS A 78 30.60 22.43 -4.25
N LEU A 79 29.39 21.94 -4.44
CA LEU A 79 29.02 20.85 -5.34
C LEU A 79 28.17 21.40 -6.48
N SER A 80 28.52 21.03 -7.72
CA SER A 80 27.62 21.18 -8.87
C SER A 80 26.82 19.89 -9.00
N VAL A 81 25.50 20.01 -9.04
CA VAL A 81 24.55 18.90 -9.04
C VAL A 81 23.72 19.00 -10.30
N MET A 82 23.84 18.00 -11.16
CA MET A 82 23.00 17.89 -12.34
C MET A 82 21.87 16.91 -12.07
N ILE A 83 20.64 17.33 -12.33
CA ILE A 83 19.44 16.51 -12.30
C ILE A 83 18.78 16.52 -13.68
N GLY A 84 18.18 15.39 -14.04
CA GLY A 84 17.24 15.31 -15.16
C GLY A 84 15.85 15.10 -14.61
N ILE A 85 14.87 15.79 -15.18
CA ILE A 85 13.45 15.58 -14.91
C ILE A 85 12.81 15.18 -16.24
N ARG A 86 11.86 14.24 -16.20
CA ARG A 86 11.08 13.84 -17.36
C ARG A 86 9.61 13.75 -17.00
N GLU A 87 8.76 13.81 -18.02
CA GLU A 87 7.36 13.44 -17.87
C GLU A 87 7.25 11.95 -17.51
N MET A 88 6.27 11.62 -16.67
CA MET A 88 5.86 10.24 -16.47
C MET A 88 5.37 9.66 -17.80
N THR A 89 5.72 8.41 -18.03
CA THR A 89 5.12 7.64 -19.12
C THR A 89 3.64 7.40 -18.82
N ALA A 90 2.84 7.14 -19.86
CA ALA A 90 1.44 6.81 -19.70
C ALA A 90 1.24 5.58 -18.80
N GLU A 91 2.15 4.61 -18.90
CA GLU A 91 2.17 3.39 -18.08
C GLU A 91 2.44 3.68 -16.60
N GLU A 92 3.38 4.56 -16.29
CA GLU A 92 3.67 4.98 -14.91
C GLU A 92 2.50 5.74 -14.27
N GLN A 93 1.84 6.59 -15.06
CA GLN A 93 0.66 7.30 -14.63
C GLN A 93 -0.50 6.32 -14.39
N GLN A 94 -0.76 5.44 -15.34
CA GLN A 94 -1.79 4.41 -15.22
C GLN A 94 -1.56 3.50 -14.01
N GLN A 95 -0.31 3.12 -13.72
CA GLN A 95 0.01 2.33 -12.54
C GLN A 95 -0.29 3.10 -11.23
N GLY A 96 -0.07 4.42 -11.22
CA GLY A 96 -0.47 5.30 -10.13
C GLY A 96 -1.98 5.33 -9.94
N ASP A 97 -2.72 5.51 -11.03
CA ASP A 97 -4.19 5.55 -11.03
C ASP A 97 -4.80 4.22 -10.57
N VAL A 98 -4.25 3.08 -11.02
CA VAL A 98 -4.65 1.75 -10.54
C VAL A 98 -4.40 1.62 -9.04
N THR A 99 -3.23 2.05 -8.56
CA THR A 99 -2.87 1.98 -7.12
C THR A 99 -3.85 2.80 -6.28
N MET A 100 -4.23 3.99 -6.77
CA MET A 100 -5.22 4.84 -6.12
C MET A 100 -6.61 4.20 -6.15
N ALA A 101 -7.05 3.70 -7.31
CA ALA A 101 -8.36 3.06 -7.47
C ALA A 101 -8.53 1.87 -6.52
N ILE A 102 -7.51 0.99 -6.41
CA ILE A 102 -7.59 -0.20 -5.55
C ILE A 102 -7.55 0.13 -4.05
N SER A 103 -7.13 1.34 -3.65
CA SER A 103 -7.17 1.78 -2.25
C SER A 103 -8.58 2.12 -1.76
N TYR A 104 -9.51 2.41 -2.67
CA TYR A 104 -10.90 2.74 -2.34
C TYR A 104 -11.84 1.52 -2.37
N LEU A 105 -11.35 0.35 -2.73
CA LEU A 105 -12.15 -0.86 -2.80
C LEU A 105 -12.53 -1.37 -1.41
N SER A 106 -13.77 -1.88 -1.29
CA SER A 106 -14.15 -2.71 -0.13
C SER A 106 -13.33 -4.00 -0.11
N ASP A 107 -13.35 -4.72 1.01
CA ASP A 107 -12.65 -6.01 1.09
C ASP A 107 -13.18 -6.99 0.03
N GLU A 108 -14.51 -7.05 -0.13
CA GLU A 108 -15.19 -7.89 -1.14
C GLU A 108 -14.73 -7.55 -2.57
N GLN A 109 -14.65 -6.26 -2.91
CA GLN A 109 -14.17 -5.83 -4.22
C GLN A 109 -12.69 -6.13 -4.43
N ALA A 110 -11.87 -5.91 -3.40
CA ALA A 110 -10.43 -6.12 -3.46
C ALA A 110 -10.08 -7.58 -3.80
N LEU A 111 -10.87 -8.54 -3.31
CA LEU A 111 -10.69 -9.96 -3.57
C LEU A 111 -10.91 -10.32 -5.03
N THR A 112 -11.90 -9.71 -5.70
CA THR A 112 -12.16 -9.92 -7.13
C THR A 112 -11.00 -9.48 -8.03
N VAL A 113 -10.15 -8.58 -7.52
CA VAL A 113 -8.98 -8.04 -8.22
C VAL A 113 -7.69 -8.30 -7.45
N LYS A 114 -7.61 -9.39 -6.67
CA LYS A 114 -6.46 -9.76 -5.82
C LYS A 114 -5.11 -9.60 -6.53
N GLY A 115 -5.04 -9.94 -7.82
CA GLY A 115 -3.83 -9.83 -8.64
C GLY A 115 -3.30 -8.42 -8.86
N LEU A 116 -4.04 -7.36 -8.51
CA LEU A 116 -3.59 -5.97 -8.56
C LEU A 116 -2.83 -5.55 -7.29
N TYR A 117 -2.95 -6.30 -6.19
CA TYR A 117 -2.24 -6.02 -4.95
C TYR A 117 -0.84 -6.63 -4.98
N ARG A 118 0.14 -5.88 -4.46
CA ARG A 118 1.53 -6.34 -4.39
C ARG A 118 1.71 -7.35 -3.25
N GLU A 119 2.69 -8.22 -3.41
CA GLU A 119 3.16 -9.06 -2.31
C GLU A 119 3.68 -8.21 -1.14
N TYR A 120 3.68 -8.80 0.06
CA TYR A 120 4.27 -8.17 1.23
C TYR A 120 5.75 -7.83 1.00
N ASP A 121 6.12 -6.57 1.22
CA ASP A 121 7.52 -6.13 1.15
C ASP A 121 8.11 -6.09 2.56
N PRO A 122 9.07 -6.96 2.91
CA PRO A 122 9.67 -7.00 4.24
C PRO A 122 10.74 -5.93 4.48
N ASN A 123 11.04 -5.06 3.50
CA ASN A 123 12.21 -4.18 3.51
C ASN A 123 11.89 -2.74 3.95
N GLY A 124 11.20 -2.56 5.06
CA GLY A 124 10.97 -1.23 5.64
C GLY A 124 9.92 -0.39 4.90
N LYS A 125 9.00 -1.03 4.18
CA LYS A 125 7.83 -0.36 3.59
C LYS A 125 6.90 0.10 4.71
N SER A 126 6.43 1.35 4.61
CA SER A 126 5.39 1.89 5.50
C SER A 126 4.02 1.37 5.05
N TYR A 127 3.36 0.58 5.89
CA TYR A 127 1.99 0.14 5.71
C TYR A 127 1.07 0.96 6.61
N LYS A 128 -0.06 1.36 6.06
CA LYS A 128 -1.15 2.07 6.75
C LYS A 128 -2.30 1.14 7.06
N THR A 129 -3.07 1.49 8.09
CA THR A 129 -4.31 0.80 8.42
C THR A 129 -5.24 0.80 7.20
N GLY A 130 -5.73 -0.38 6.82
CA GLY A 130 -6.54 -0.58 5.61
C GLY A 130 -5.75 -0.94 4.35
N ASP A 131 -4.42 -0.76 4.34
CA ASP A 131 -3.59 -1.24 3.24
C ASP A 131 -3.74 -2.75 3.05
N ARG A 132 -3.49 -3.22 1.83
CA ARG A 132 -3.59 -4.64 1.51
C ARG A 132 -2.29 -5.17 0.91
N ALA A 133 -1.96 -6.42 1.27
CA ALA A 133 -0.80 -7.12 0.76
C ALA A 133 -1.12 -8.60 0.52
N VAL A 134 -0.54 -9.17 -0.52
CA VAL A 134 -0.64 -10.60 -0.80
C VAL A 134 0.49 -11.34 -0.09
N GLN A 135 0.16 -12.46 0.55
CA GLN A 135 1.15 -13.39 1.10
C GLN A 135 0.67 -14.82 0.85
N LYS A 136 1.50 -15.65 0.21
CA LYS A 136 1.16 -17.05 -0.12
C LYS A 136 -0.23 -17.18 -0.80
N ASN A 137 -0.53 -16.29 -1.74
CA ASN A 137 -1.79 -16.21 -2.49
C ASN A 137 -3.05 -15.83 -1.68
N ILE A 138 -2.90 -15.46 -0.39
CA ILE A 138 -3.98 -14.91 0.45
C ILE A 138 -3.83 -13.39 0.49
N LEU A 139 -4.95 -12.66 0.34
CA LEU A 139 -4.98 -11.21 0.49
C LEU A 139 -5.22 -10.87 1.96
N TYR A 140 -4.39 -10.01 2.53
CA TYR A 140 -4.51 -9.57 3.90
C TYR A 140 -4.76 -8.07 3.96
N ARG A 141 -5.55 -7.63 4.95
CA ARG A 141 -5.71 -6.22 5.29
C ARG A 141 -4.88 -5.88 6.53
N CYS A 142 -4.19 -4.76 6.44
CA CYS A 142 -3.41 -4.18 7.52
C CYS A 142 -4.33 -3.58 8.58
N LEU A 143 -4.11 -3.95 9.83
CA LEU A 143 -4.92 -3.52 10.98
C LEU A 143 -4.36 -2.28 11.67
N GLN A 144 -3.05 -2.04 11.55
CA GLN A 144 -2.34 -0.98 12.25
C GLN A 144 -1.19 -0.42 11.42
N ASP A 145 -0.98 0.88 11.50
CA ASP A 145 0.18 1.55 10.90
C ASP A 145 1.49 0.96 11.41
N HIS A 146 2.38 0.54 10.49
CA HIS A 146 3.69 -0.01 10.85
C HIS A 146 4.70 0.12 9.71
N VAL A 147 5.97 -0.07 10.04
CA VAL A 147 7.07 -0.23 9.07
C VAL A 147 7.38 -1.72 8.98
N SER A 148 7.38 -2.27 7.76
CA SER A 148 7.47 -3.70 7.53
C SER A 148 8.80 -4.31 8.01
N GLN A 149 8.71 -5.54 8.50
CA GLN A 149 9.83 -6.39 8.93
C GLN A 149 9.57 -7.84 8.51
N PRO A 150 10.60 -8.69 8.33
CA PRO A 150 10.41 -10.10 7.96
C PRO A 150 9.45 -10.86 8.89
N ASP A 151 9.59 -10.68 10.21
CA ASP A 151 8.76 -11.36 11.23
C ASP A 151 7.36 -10.76 11.38
N TRP A 152 7.08 -9.65 10.67
CA TRP A 152 5.79 -8.96 10.66
C TRP A 152 4.97 -9.25 9.42
N ALA A 153 5.39 -10.23 8.62
CA ALA A 153 4.65 -10.64 7.43
C ALA A 153 3.21 -11.07 7.79
N PRO A 154 2.25 -10.86 6.86
CA PRO A 154 0.94 -11.49 6.98
C PRO A 154 1.10 -13.01 7.15
N GLY A 155 0.25 -13.64 7.95
CA GLY A 155 0.44 -15.03 8.36
C GLY A 155 1.33 -15.22 9.60
N LEU A 156 2.07 -14.22 10.07
CA LEU A 156 2.94 -14.30 11.25
C LEU A 156 2.57 -13.32 12.36
N ALA A 157 2.05 -12.14 12.01
CA ALA A 157 1.72 -11.07 12.96
C ALA A 157 0.21 -10.77 13.01
N PRO A 158 -0.57 -11.44 13.90
CA PRO A 158 -2.03 -11.32 13.94
C PRO A 158 -2.52 -9.94 14.38
N SER A 159 -1.71 -9.22 15.17
CA SER A 159 -2.05 -7.86 15.58
C SER A 159 -1.93 -6.84 14.44
N LEU A 160 -1.22 -7.19 13.35
CA LEU A 160 -0.95 -6.30 12.22
C LEU A 160 -1.76 -6.66 10.98
N TRP A 161 -2.19 -7.92 10.83
CA TRP A 161 -2.81 -8.40 9.60
C TRP A 161 -4.01 -9.29 9.89
N VAL A 162 -5.06 -9.11 9.09
CA VAL A 162 -6.20 -10.04 9.01
C VAL A 162 -6.31 -10.63 7.61
N ALA A 163 -6.57 -11.93 7.51
CA ALA A 163 -6.84 -12.58 6.23
C ALA A 163 -8.22 -12.17 5.70
N LEU A 164 -8.31 -11.81 4.42
CA LEU A 164 -9.58 -11.58 3.74
C LEU A 164 -10.09 -12.89 3.13
N GLU A 165 -11.36 -13.17 3.36
CA GLU A 165 -12.09 -14.32 2.81
C GLU A 165 -12.32 -14.12 1.32
N SER A 166 -11.93 -15.05 0.45
CA SER A 166 -11.87 -14.84 -1.02
C SER A 166 -13.19 -14.46 -1.72
N GLY A 167 -14.35 -14.72 -1.10
CA GLY A 167 -15.66 -14.61 -1.72
C GLY A 167 -15.92 -15.65 -2.81
N GLU A 168 -14.97 -16.57 -3.04
CA GLU A 168 -15.09 -17.66 -4.02
C GLU A 168 -16.10 -18.73 -3.58
N HIS A 169 -16.42 -18.76 -2.28
CA HIS A 169 -17.30 -19.74 -1.67
C HIS A 169 -18.58 -19.09 -1.18
N ALA A 170 -19.73 -19.72 -1.47
CA ALA A 170 -21.04 -19.21 -1.06
C ALA A 170 -21.20 -19.18 0.48
N GLY A 171 -20.39 -19.97 1.20
CA GLY A 171 -20.48 -20.16 2.64
C GLY A 171 -21.74 -20.91 3.03
N THR A 172 -22.13 -21.88 2.20
CA THR A 172 -23.23 -22.81 2.43
C THR A 172 -22.68 -24.17 2.84
N LEU A 173 -23.55 -25.09 3.29
CA LEU A 173 -23.12 -26.45 3.62
C LEU A 173 -22.47 -27.17 2.42
N GLU A 174 -22.97 -26.91 1.21
CA GLU A 174 -22.49 -27.52 -0.04
C GLU A 174 -21.20 -26.85 -0.58
N ASP A 175 -20.99 -25.58 -0.23
CA ASP A 175 -19.84 -24.78 -0.64
C ASP A 175 -19.35 -23.93 0.55
N PRO A 176 -18.71 -24.57 1.54
CA PRO A 176 -18.23 -23.90 2.74
C PRO A 176 -16.98 -23.09 2.45
N ILE A 177 -16.79 -22.02 3.21
CA ILE A 177 -15.60 -21.16 3.12
C ILE A 177 -14.40 -21.89 3.75
N PRO A 178 -13.28 -22.11 3.02
CA PRO A 178 -12.08 -22.70 3.58
C PRO A 178 -11.43 -21.80 4.62
N VAL A 179 -11.18 -22.37 5.81
CA VAL A 179 -10.42 -21.69 6.86
C VAL A 179 -8.93 -21.85 6.53
N PRO A 180 -8.16 -20.75 6.40
CA PRO A 180 -6.74 -20.85 6.09
C PRO A 180 -5.95 -21.41 7.27
N ASP A 181 -4.90 -22.17 7.00
CA ASP A 181 -3.98 -22.70 8.04
C ASP A 181 -3.36 -21.59 8.90
N THR A 182 -3.33 -20.35 8.39
CA THR A 182 -2.84 -19.16 9.10
C THR A 182 -3.85 -18.54 10.06
N VAL A 183 -5.04 -19.11 10.26
CA VAL A 183 -6.09 -18.50 11.09
C VAL A 183 -5.64 -18.27 12.54
N THR A 184 -4.76 -19.12 13.08
CA THR A 184 -4.22 -18.96 14.44
C THR A 184 -3.24 -17.79 14.58
N THR A 185 -2.65 -17.35 13.47
CA THR A 185 -1.62 -16.30 13.44
C THR A 185 -2.03 -15.06 12.66
N SER A 186 -3.17 -15.06 11.99
CA SER A 186 -3.69 -13.87 11.27
C SER A 186 -5.17 -13.66 11.47
N GLY A 187 -5.82 -14.54 12.20
CA GLY A 187 -7.26 -14.52 12.31
C GLY A 187 -7.96 -14.67 10.97
N MET A 188 -9.28 -14.70 11.06
CA MET A 188 -10.17 -14.64 9.93
C MET A 188 -11.43 -13.91 10.39
N GLU A 189 -11.99 -13.10 9.50
CA GLU A 189 -13.32 -12.54 9.70
C GLU A 189 -14.36 -13.62 9.37
N TYR A 190 -15.09 -14.06 10.39
CA TYR A 190 -16.18 -15.01 10.27
C TYR A 190 -17.52 -14.28 10.26
N GLU A 191 -18.44 -14.70 9.41
CA GLU A 191 -19.80 -14.19 9.32
C GLU A 191 -20.77 -15.21 9.93
N TYR A 192 -21.58 -14.77 10.89
CA TYR A 192 -22.58 -15.63 11.50
C TYR A 192 -23.63 -16.08 10.48
N GLY A 193 -23.97 -17.37 10.52
CA GLY A 193 -24.88 -18.03 9.58
C GLY A 193 -24.19 -18.63 8.36
N LYS A 194 -22.89 -18.41 8.17
CA LYS A 194 -22.08 -19.04 7.11
C LYS A 194 -21.43 -20.34 7.57
N TYR A 195 -21.11 -21.18 6.58
CA TYR A 195 -20.44 -22.46 6.76
C TYR A 195 -18.95 -22.36 6.41
N TYR A 196 -18.12 -23.02 7.21
CA TYR A 196 -16.66 -22.99 7.12
C TYR A 196 -16.09 -24.41 7.14
N SER A 197 -15.09 -24.68 6.30
CA SER A 197 -14.41 -25.97 6.27
C SER A 197 -13.01 -25.88 6.88
N GLU A 198 -12.73 -26.77 7.81
CA GLU A 198 -11.40 -27.01 8.38
C GLU A 198 -11.00 -28.46 8.04
N GLY A 199 -10.04 -28.62 7.13
CA GLY A 199 -9.73 -29.93 6.56
C GLY A 199 -10.96 -30.55 5.88
N ASN A 200 -11.38 -31.73 6.35
CA ASN A 200 -12.54 -32.45 5.79
C ASN A 200 -13.85 -32.20 6.55
N GLN A 201 -13.84 -31.32 7.56
CA GLN A 201 -15.00 -31.10 8.42
C GLN A 201 -15.62 -29.72 8.15
N VAL A 202 -16.95 -29.67 8.15
CA VAL A 202 -17.72 -28.44 7.96
C VAL A 202 -18.38 -28.02 9.28
N TYR A 203 -18.43 -26.71 9.50
CA TYR A 203 -18.95 -26.05 10.70
C TYR A 203 -19.85 -24.88 10.30
N ILE A 204 -20.91 -24.61 11.07
CA ILE A 204 -21.68 -23.37 10.97
C ILE A 204 -21.17 -22.37 11.99
N CYS A 205 -20.89 -21.13 11.57
CA CYS A 205 -20.58 -20.04 12.49
C CYS A 205 -21.86 -19.55 13.16
N LYS A 206 -22.01 -19.83 14.45
CA LYS A 206 -23.22 -19.57 15.22
C LYS A 206 -22.84 -19.28 16.67
N ARG A 207 -23.23 -18.09 17.14
CA ARG A 207 -22.86 -17.62 18.49
C ARG A 207 -23.49 -18.52 19.56
N GLY A 208 -22.64 -19.13 20.39
CA GLY A 208 -23.08 -19.86 21.57
C GLY A 208 -23.46 -18.94 22.72
N GLY A 209 -24.35 -19.41 23.60
CA GLY A 209 -24.72 -18.71 24.83
C GLY A 209 -25.67 -17.52 24.67
N VAL A 210 -26.20 -17.28 23.47
CA VAL A 210 -27.25 -16.29 23.22
C VAL A 210 -28.61 -16.98 23.00
N PRO A 211 -29.74 -16.41 23.48
CA PRO A 211 -31.06 -17.04 23.33
C PRO A 211 -31.54 -17.18 21.89
N ASP A 212 -31.14 -16.26 21.01
CA ASP A 212 -31.52 -16.22 19.59
C ASP A 212 -30.28 -15.93 18.73
N PRO A 213 -29.48 -16.95 18.39
CA PRO A 213 -28.26 -16.77 17.61
C PRO A 213 -28.51 -16.40 16.15
N GLU A 214 -29.70 -16.69 15.61
CA GLU A 214 -30.06 -16.35 14.22
C GLU A 214 -30.22 -14.84 14.03
N SER A 215 -30.60 -14.12 15.10
CA SER A 215 -30.62 -12.65 15.10
C SER A 215 -29.24 -12.00 14.82
N MET A 216 -28.15 -12.76 14.97
CA MET A 216 -26.79 -12.30 14.67
C MET A 216 -26.34 -12.59 13.25
N TYR A 217 -27.11 -13.32 12.44
CA TYR A 217 -26.68 -13.71 11.10
C TYR A 217 -26.39 -12.49 10.20
N GLY A 218 -25.32 -12.59 9.42
CA GLY A 218 -24.77 -11.49 8.63
C GLY A 218 -23.86 -10.52 9.40
N GLN A 219 -23.80 -10.60 10.73
CA GLN A 219 -22.76 -9.90 11.51
C GLN A 219 -21.43 -10.65 11.40
N LYS A 220 -20.33 -9.90 11.48
CA LYS A 220 -18.98 -10.43 11.33
C LYS A 220 -18.15 -10.29 12.61
N GLU A 221 -17.28 -11.26 12.87
CA GLU A 221 -16.35 -11.26 14.00
C GLU A 221 -14.99 -11.80 13.59
N THR A 222 -13.91 -11.09 13.94
CA THR A 222 -12.55 -11.57 13.70
C THR A 222 -12.12 -12.50 14.84
N LEU A 223 -11.85 -13.76 14.52
CA LEU A 223 -11.40 -14.77 15.47
C LEU A 223 -10.03 -15.31 15.06
N TYR A 224 -9.21 -15.67 16.06
CA TYR A 224 -7.83 -16.14 15.90
C TYR A 224 -7.68 -17.63 16.17
N PHE A 225 -8.73 -18.39 15.86
CA PHE A 225 -8.78 -19.84 16.07
C PHE A 225 -9.57 -20.50 14.93
N PRO A 226 -9.26 -21.76 14.60
CA PRO A 226 -10.06 -22.53 13.68
C PRO A 226 -11.39 -22.98 14.33
N PRO A 227 -12.42 -23.34 13.54
CA PRO A 227 -13.74 -23.73 14.04
C PRO A 227 -13.70 -24.86 15.07
N SER A 228 -12.85 -25.88 14.88
CA SER A 228 -12.71 -27.03 15.79
C SER A 228 -12.40 -26.65 17.24
N GLN A 229 -11.74 -25.51 17.47
CA GLN A 229 -11.34 -25.04 18.80
C GLN A 229 -12.40 -24.18 19.49
N LEU A 230 -13.45 -23.76 18.76
CA LEU A 230 -14.46 -22.82 19.23
C LEU A 230 -15.88 -23.40 19.20
N ILE A 231 -16.00 -24.73 19.17
CA ILE A 231 -17.28 -25.43 19.22
C ILE A 231 -18.04 -25.05 20.51
N GLY A 232 -19.31 -24.69 20.36
CA GLY A 232 -20.19 -24.26 21.45
C GLY A 232 -20.01 -22.80 21.89
N GLN A 233 -19.01 -22.09 21.36
CA GLN A 233 -18.80 -20.66 21.60
C GLN A 233 -19.13 -19.81 20.36
N TYR A 234 -18.61 -20.24 19.22
CA TYR A 234 -18.74 -19.54 17.94
C TYR A 234 -19.12 -20.47 16.79
N PHE A 235 -18.97 -21.78 16.97
CA PHE A 235 -19.24 -22.76 15.92
C PHE A 235 -20.03 -23.96 16.44
N GLU A 236 -20.78 -24.58 15.54
CA GLU A 236 -21.37 -25.90 15.71
C GLU A 236 -20.91 -26.79 14.55
N LEU A 237 -20.79 -28.10 14.78
CA LEU A 237 -20.50 -29.05 13.71
C LEU A 237 -21.69 -29.07 12.74
N ALA A 238 -21.43 -28.93 11.44
CA ALA A 238 -22.48 -29.10 10.45
C ALA A 238 -22.68 -30.60 10.19
N GLU A 239 -23.92 -31.07 10.32
CA GLU A 239 -24.35 -32.43 9.97
C GLU A 239 -24.84 -32.51 8.52
#